data_AF-A0A8S3RY75-F1
#
_entry.id   AF-A0A8S3RY75-F1
#
_cell.length_a   1.000
_cell.length_b   1.000
_cell.length_c   1.000
_cell.angle_alpha   90.00
_cell.angle_beta   90.00
_cell.angle_gamma   90.00
#
_symmetry.space_group_name_H-M   'P 1'
#
loop_
_entity.id
_entity.type
_entity.pdbx_description
1 polymer ?
#
loop_
_entity_poly.entity_id
_entity_poly.type
_entity_poly.pdbx_seq_one_letter_code
_entity_poly.pdbx_strand_id
1 'polypeptide(L)'
;MGAGLHGLNGLNPTVSIHIIRIFKIPRLIHGLEVVRLMISDIKALSSYFKQLLKRIQHLPERTADSATYLLSGQMPIEAEIDKRTLTLFGNIIRNPNTVEFKLAQRQLAIKDRNSKSWFTYVQQLLEKYNLPSSSVLLQEPPGKFSWKNLVSKAVKTYWTNKIHSEAREKSSLQYINFEQLTFDNPHLVWKSAKFEHFSIQRAGIKCRLMLDTYLLQIHKQKFNKYEVDSTCLLCHNGAEDRKHFLIQCVALDSIRSPFLKILHEKTTEVVRDVKLADAIFEQPDELLSLILDCTGYQVIPPSRQEEFEAVSRGLCFALHIERSDRIKTLQ
;
A
#
# COMPACT_ATOMS: atom_id res chain seq x y z
N MET A 1 14.16 -17.34 4.28
CA MET A 1 14.07 -16.29 5.32
C MET A 1 13.19 -16.79 6.46
N GLY A 2 13.78 -17.31 7.54
CA GLY A 2 13.08 -17.93 8.69
C GLY A 2 12.95 -17.06 9.95
N ALA A 3 13.09 -15.73 9.85
CA ALA A 3 13.14 -14.83 11.00
C ALA A 3 11.79 -14.18 11.38
N GLY A 4 10.66 -14.89 11.21
CA GLY A 4 9.34 -14.45 11.73
C GLY A 4 8.74 -13.17 11.11
N LEU A 5 9.24 -12.68 9.98
CA LEU A 5 8.72 -11.50 9.27
C LEU A 5 7.89 -11.85 8.02
N HIS A 6 7.30 -13.05 8.01
CA HIS A 6 6.38 -13.48 6.96
C HIS A 6 4.95 -13.32 7.45
N GLY A 7 4.05 -12.78 6.62
CA GLY A 7 2.69 -12.46 7.07
C GLY A 7 1.87 -13.66 7.56
N LEU A 8 2.14 -14.88 7.11
CA LEU A 8 1.47 -16.07 7.66
C LEU A 8 2.02 -16.50 9.03
N ASN A 9 3.31 -16.79 9.12
CA ASN A 9 3.93 -17.45 10.28
C ASN A 9 4.78 -16.48 11.10
N GLY A 10 4.37 -15.21 11.16
CA GLY A 10 5.20 -14.12 11.65
C GLY A 10 4.41 -13.04 12.37
N LEU A 11 5.09 -11.94 12.65
CA LEU A 11 4.49 -10.80 13.34
C LEU A 11 3.43 -10.14 12.46
N ASN A 12 2.41 -9.57 13.10
CA ASN A 12 1.41 -8.73 12.45
C ASN A 12 2.08 -7.74 11.46
N PRO A 13 1.54 -7.55 10.25
CA PRO A 13 2.16 -6.69 9.24
C PRO A 13 2.49 -5.29 9.74
N THR A 14 1.65 -4.67 10.56
CA THR A 14 1.89 -3.35 11.17
C THR A 14 3.19 -3.33 11.99
N VAL A 15 3.42 -4.35 12.82
CA VAL A 15 4.64 -4.48 13.64
C VAL A 15 5.85 -4.77 12.75
N SER A 16 5.72 -5.70 11.81
CA SER A 16 6.80 -6.03 10.86
C SER A 16 7.24 -4.80 10.06
N ILE A 17 6.28 -4.00 9.60
CA ILE A 17 6.50 -2.73 8.89
C ILE A 17 7.22 -1.73 9.79
N HIS A 18 6.80 -1.60 11.06
CA HIS A 18 7.45 -0.72 12.03
C HIS A 18 8.92 -1.12 12.28
N ILE A 19 9.20 -2.41 12.47
CA ILE A 19 10.55 -2.97 12.61
C ILE A 19 11.40 -2.66 11.37
N ILE A 20 10.83 -2.83 10.17
CA ILE A 20 11.52 -2.48 8.93
C ILE A 20 11.91 -1.00 8.91
N ARG A 21 10.96 -0.12 9.23
CA ARG A 21 11.17 1.33 9.20
C ARG A 21 12.28 1.76 10.16
N ILE A 22 12.30 1.20 11.38
CA ILE A 22 13.27 1.59 12.41
C ILE A 22 14.63 0.93 12.20
N PHE A 23 14.68 -0.36 11.85
CA PHE A 23 15.94 -1.12 11.89
C PHE A 23 16.46 -1.50 10.51
N LYS A 24 15.60 -1.92 9.59
CA LYS A 24 16.07 -2.44 8.29
C LYS A 24 16.36 -1.35 7.28
N ILE A 25 15.44 -0.41 7.07
CA ILE A 25 15.63 0.67 6.08
C ILE A 25 16.90 1.46 6.41
N PRO A 26 17.16 1.90 7.65
CA PRO A 26 18.35 2.69 7.93
C PRO A 26 19.66 1.98 7.65
N ARG A 27 19.71 0.65 7.85
CA ARG A 27 20.87 -0.18 7.52
C ARG A 27 20.99 -0.42 6.02
N LEU A 28 19.87 -0.68 5.34
CA LEU A 28 19.84 -0.95 3.90
C LEU A 28 20.35 0.22 3.08
N ILE A 29 20.08 1.45 3.51
CA ILE A 29 20.44 2.67 2.77
C ILE A 29 21.58 3.47 3.40
N HIS A 30 22.27 2.91 4.39
CA HIS A 30 23.37 3.61 5.04
C HIS A 30 24.51 3.90 4.05
N GLY A 31 24.92 5.16 3.96
CA GLY A 31 25.99 5.59 3.07
C GLY A 31 25.54 5.76 1.61
N LEU A 32 24.31 5.40 1.25
CA LEU A 32 23.81 5.63 -0.11
C LEU A 32 23.53 7.11 -0.37
N GLU A 33 23.38 7.93 0.68
CA GLU A 33 23.18 9.37 0.56
C GLU A 33 24.39 10.14 0.00
N VAL A 34 25.61 9.55 0.05
CA VAL A 34 26.83 10.19 -0.47
C VAL A 34 27.21 9.68 -1.87
N VAL A 35 26.48 8.71 -2.40
CA VAL A 35 26.81 8.04 -3.67
C VAL A 35 25.73 8.35 -4.70
N ARG A 36 26.15 8.56 -5.95
CA ARG A 36 25.22 8.58 -7.08
C ARG A 36 24.97 7.16 -7.54
N LEU A 37 23.82 6.61 -7.20
CA LEU A 37 23.40 5.28 -7.63
C LEU A 37 23.05 5.26 -9.12
N MET A 38 23.35 4.15 -9.79
CA MET A 38 22.85 3.92 -11.14
C MET A 38 21.37 3.55 -11.10
N ILE A 39 20.65 3.78 -12.20
CA ILE A 39 19.23 3.42 -12.33
C ILE A 39 19.03 1.91 -12.10
N SER A 40 19.97 1.07 -12.53
CA SER A 40 19.97 -0.37 -12.27
C SER A 40 19.98 -0.70 -10.78
N ASP A 41 20.79 0.01 -9.99
CA ASP A 41 20.95 -0.23 -8.56
C ASP A 41 19.69 0.16 -7.81
N ILE A 42 19.11 1.32 -8.15
CA ILE A 42 17.83 1.79 -7.60
C ILE A 42 16.71 0.79 -7.93
N LYS A 43 16.68 0.26 -9.16
CA LYS A 43 15.70 -0.76 -9.57
C LYS A 43 15.88 -2.06 -8.78
N ALA A 44 17.11 -2.53 -8.58
CA ALA A 44 17.40 -3.73 -7.80
C ALA A 44 16.96 -3.58 -6.34
N LEU A 45 17.34 -2.48 -5.69
CA LEU A 45 16.93 -2.15 -4.32
C LEU A 45 15.41 -2.02 -4.19
N SER A 46 14.77 -1.35 -5.14
CA SER A 46 13.32 -1.20 -5.18
C SER A 46 12.62 -2.55 -5.34
N SER A 47 13.11 -3.42 -6.22
CA SER A 47 12.57 -4.77 -6.40
C SER A 47 12.65 -5.58 -5.10
N TYR A 48 13.82 -5.61 -4.47
CA TYR A 48 14.03 -6.26 -3.17
C TYR A 48 13.06 -5.73 -2.10
N PHE A 49 12.97 -4.40 -1.96
CA PHE A 49 12.13 -3.78 -0.94
C PHE A 49 10.65 -4.07 -1.18
N LYS A 50 10.16 -4.02 -2.42
CA LYS A 50 8.78 -4.37 -2.77
C LYS A 50 8.47 -5.83 -2.47
N GLN A 51 9.35 -6.76 -2.84
CA GLN A 51 9.17 -8.18 -2.52
C GLN A 51 9.12 -8.42 -1.01
N LEU A 52 9.95 -7.71 -0.24
CA LEU A 52 9.91 -7.77 1.22
C LEU A 52 8.56 -7.30 1.78
N LEU A 53 8.03 -6.18 1.28
CA LEU A 53 6.71 -5.68 1.69
C LEU A 53 5.56 -6.61 1.29
N LYS A 54 5.62 -7.22 0.10
CA LYS A 54 4.62 -8.22 -0.33
C LYS A 54 4.63 -9.44 0.59
N ARG A 55 5.82 -9.95 0.96
CA ARG A 55 5.98 -11.09 1.88
C ARG A 55 5.45 -10.79 3.28
N ILE A 56 5.71 -9.59 3.81
CA ILE A 56 5.17 -9.17 5.12
C ILE A 56 3.66 -9.12 5.12
N GLN A 57 3.07 -8.62 4.03
CA GLN A 57 1.62 -8.51 3.87
C GLN A 57 0.96 -9.82 3.37
N HIS A 58 1.73 -10.89 3.19
CA HIS A 58 1.28 -12.14 2.59
C HIS A 58 0.59 -11.98 1.22
N LEU A 59 1.06 -11.02 0.43
CA LEU A 59 0.54 -10.71 -0.90
C LEU A 59 1.30 -11.52 -1.97
N PRO A 60 0.61 -11.99 -3.03
CA PRO A 60 1.26 -12.60 -4.17
C PRO A 60 2.29 -11.69 -4.85
N GLU A 61 3.30 -12.27 -5.52
CA GLU A 61 4.33 -11.47 -6.20
C GLU A 61 3.76 -10.58 -7.32
N ARG A 62 2.68 -11.05 -7.97
CA ARG A 62 1.94 -10.32 -9.01
C ARG A 62 1.13 -9.12 -8.51
N THR A 63 1.00 -8.93 -7.19
CA THR A 63 0.24 -7.80 -6.64
C THR A 63 0.84 -6.48 -7.12
N ALA A 64 -0.01 -5.51 -7.46
CA ALA A 64 0.43 -4.18 -7.88
C ALA A 64 1.37 -3.53 -6.84
N ASP A 65 2.46 -2.94 -7.32
CA ASP A 65 3.45 -2.30 -6.46
C ASP A 65 2.88 -1.08 -5.74
N SER A 66 2.05 -0.29 -6.43
CA SER A 66 1.36 0.87 -5.84
C SER A 66 0.49 0.46 -4.64
N ALA A 67 -0.30 -0.60 -4.79
CA ALA A 67 -1.09 -1.15 -3.68
C ALA A 67 -0.21 -1.66 -2.52
N THR A 68 0.92 -2.29 -2.83
CA THR A 68 1.85 -2.79 -1.81
C THR A 68 2.38 -1.65 -0.93
N TYR A 69 2.75 -0.52 -1.53
CA TYR A 69 3.21 0.66 -0.81
C TYR A 69 2.09 1.32 0.00
N LEU A 70 0.92 1.52 -0.61
CA LEU A 70 -0.20 2.20 0.03
C LEU A 70 -0.75 1.41 1.23
N LEU A 71 -0.91 0.10 1.09
CA LEU A 71 -1.41 -0.73 2.18
C LEU A 71 -0.43 -0.85 3.34
N SER A 72 0.87 -0.84 3.06
CA SER A 72 1.90 -0.86 4.10
C SER A 72 2.19 0.51 4.71
N GLY A 73 1.68 1.60 4.12
CA GLY A 73 2.06 2.95 4.49
C GLY A 73 3.56 3.21 4.37
N GLN A 74 4.28 2.51 3.47
CA GLN A 74 5.70 2.72 3.22
C GLN A 74 5.91 3.49 1.92
N MET A 75 6.83 4.45 1.95
CA MET A 75 7.31 5.07 0.72
C MET A 75 8.26 4.12 -0.03
N PRO A 76 8.42 4.32 -1.35
CA PRO A 76 9.46 3.63 -2.11
C PRO A 76 10.85 3.87 -1.51
N ILE A 77 11.74 2.89 -1.62
CA ILE A 77 13.09 2.98 -1.02
C ILE A 77 13.90 4.14 -1.62
N GLU A 78 13.66 4.45 -2.90
CA GLU A 78 14.21 5.62 -3.59
C GLU A 78 13.84 6.94 -2.88
N ALA A 79 12.61 7.07 -2.39
CA ALA A 79 12.17 8.26 -1.66
C ALA A 79 12.97 8.47 -0.36
N GLU A 80 13.30 7.39 0.34
CA GLU A 80 14.11 7.46 1.57
C GLU A 80 15.57 7.81 1.29
N ILE A 81 16.14 7.29 0.19
CA ILE A 81 17.48 7.66 -0.27
C ILE A 81 17.51 9.15 -0.64
N ASP A 82 16.53 9.62 -1.40
CA ASP A 82 16.41 11.02 -1.81
C ASP A 82 16.29 11.97 -0.61
N LYS A 83 15.45 11.63 0.37
CA LYS A 83 15.32 12.39 1.63
C LYS A 83 16.66 12.52 2.35
N ARG A 84 17.44 11.43 2.45
CA ARG A 84 18.75 11.45 3.13
C ARG A 84 19.78 12.25 2.34
N THR A 85 19.81 12.09 1.03
CA THR A 85 20.69 12.84 0.11
C THR A 85 20.45 14.34 0.25
N LEU A 86 19.18 14.78 0.19
CA LEU A 86 18.81 16.18 0.35
C LEU A 86 19.06 16.70 1.78
N THR A 87 18.86 15.86 2.80
CA THR A 87 19.18 16.23 4.19
C THR A 87 20.68 16.45 4.37
N LEU A 88 21.52 15.58 3.79
CA LEU A 88 22.97 15.74 3.78
C LEU A 88 23.40 17.01 3.06
N PHE A 89 22.84 17.27 1.88
CA PHE A 89 23.10 18.53 1.17
C PHE A 89 22.78 19.74 2.04
N GLY A 90 21.62 19.74 2.70
CA GLY A 90 21.24 20.77 3.67
C GLY A 90 22.25 20.95 4.81
N ASN A 91 22.86 19.87 5.28
CA ASN A 91 23.93 19.96 6.28
C ASN A 91 25.20 20.59 5.69
N ILE A 92 25.58 20.23 4.46
CA ILE A 92 26.77 20.79 3.80
C ILE A 92 26.62 22.31 3.64
N ILE A 93 25.50 22.78 3.07
CA ILE A 93 25.29 24.21 2.76
C ILE A 93 25.21 25.11 4.00
N ARG A 94 24.87 24.55 5.17
CA ARG A 94 24.82 25.30 6.44
C ARG A 94 26.18 25.52 7.08
N ASN A 95 27.23 24.84 6.62
CA ASN A 95 28.54 24.87 7.27
C ASN A 95 29.59 25.49 6.32
N PRO A 96 29.61 26.83 6.15
CA PRO A 96 30.43 27.50 5.13
C PRO A 96 31.94 27.29 5.27
N ASN A 97 32.40 26.95 6.47
CA ASN A 97 33.82 26.78 6.77
C ASN A 97 34.38 25.41 6.34
N THR A 98 33.53 24.45 5.93
CA THR A 98 33.99 23.09 5.63
C THR A 98 34.43 22.92 4.18
N VAL A 99 35.21 21.88 3.92
CA VAL A 99 35.69 21.54 2.58
C VAL A 99 34.53 21.14 1.67
N GLU A 100 33.53 20.44 2.22
CA GLU A 100 32.33 20.00 1.50
C GLU A 100 31.52 21.20 0.99
N PHE A 101 31.42 22.28 1.78
CA PHE A 101 30.75 23.50 1.34
C PHE A 101 31.48 24.16 0.17
N LYS A 102 32.79 24.35 0.30
CA LYS A 102 33.63 24.92 -0.78
C LYS A 102 33.55 24.05 -2.05
N LEU A 103 33.52 22.74 -1.88
CA LEU A 103 33.32 21.80 -2.98
C LEU A 103 31.94 21.95 -3.61
N ALA A 104 30.88 22.09 -2.80
CA ALA A 104 29.52 22.33 -3.28
C ALA A 104 29.46 23.60 -4.14
N GLN A 105 29.97 24.73 -3.63
CA GLN A 105 30.02 26.00 -4.37
C GLN A 105 30.74 25.84 -5.71
N ARG A 106 31.93 25.25 -5.70
CA ARG A 106 32.73 25.05 -6.91
C ARG A 106 32.04 24.14 -7.92
N GLN A 107 31.54 22.98 -7.48
CA GLN A 107 30.95 21.98 -8.38
C GLN A 107 29.65 22.49 -8.98
N LEU A 108 28.81 23.17 -8.19
CA LEU A 108 27.54 23.74 -8.65
C LEU A 108 27.73 24.92 -9.62
N ALA A 109 28.86 25.62 -9.54
CA ALA A 109 29.18 26.72 -10.46
C ALA A 109 29.80 26.25 -11.78
N ILE A 110 30.58 25.16 -11.78
CA ILE A 110 31.40 24.75 -12.94
C ILE A 110 30.79 23.57 -13.70
N LYS A 111 30.09 22.65 -13.03
CA LYS A 111 29.64 21.41 -13.67
C LYS A 111 28.36 21.64 -14.47
N ASP A 112 28.34 21.03 -15.66
CA ASP A 112 27.14 20.94 -16.48
C ASP A 112 26.10 19.95 -15.89
N ARG A 113 24.88 20.00 -16.41
CA ARG A 113 23.74 19.16 -15.99
C ARG A 113 23.93 17.66 -16.25
N ASN A 114 24.82 17.28 -17.16
CA ASN A 114 25.10 15.89 -17.55
C ASN A 114 26.29 15.29 -16.79
N SER A 115 27.03 16.11 -16.03
CA SER A 115 28.14 15.69 -15.20
C SER A 115 27.78 14.53 -14.27
N LYS A 116 28.75 13.64 -14.05
CA LYS A 116 28.65 12.51 -13.10
C LYS A 116 28.76 12.93 -11.62
N SER A 117 28.80 14.23 -11.34
CA SER A 117 28.92 14.79 -9.98
C SER A 117 27.72 14.46 -9.09
N TRP A 118 27.98 14.23 -7.81
CA TRP A 118 26.95 14.10 -6.77
C TRP A 118 26.14 15.39 -6.61
N PHE A 119 26.77 16.56 -6.74
CA PHE A 119 26.07 17.85 -6.64
C PHE A 119 25.11 18.09 -7.82
N THR A 120 25.45 17.60 -9.01
CA THR A 120 24.53 17.61 -10.16
C THR A 120 23.32 16.70 -9.91
N TYR A 121 23.54 15.54 -9.27
CA TYR A 121 22.45 14.67 -8.83
C TYR A 121 21.53 15.37 -7.81
N VAL A 122 22.10 16.10 -6.84
CA VAL A 122 21.31 16.91 -5.89
C VAL A 122 20.46 17.96 -6.62
N GLN A 123 21.00 18.66 -7.62
CA GLN A 123 20.22 19.61 -8.41
C GLN A 123 19.02 18.95 -9.09
N GLN A 124 19.21 17.77 -9.67
CA GLN A 124 18.12 16.98 -10.26
C GLN A 124 17.05 16.60 -9.22
N LEU A 125 17.46 16.26 -7.99
CA LEU A 125 16.52 15.99 -6.91
C LEU A 125 15.76 17.26 -6.47
N LEU A 126 16.43 18.40 -6.38
CA LEU A 126 15.78 19.67 -6.06
C LEU A 126 14.71 20.00 -7.11
N GLU A 127 15.02 19.83 -8.40
CA GLU A 127 14.07 20.00 -9.51
C GLU A 127 12.92 18.98 -9.43
N LYS A 128 13.22 17.69 -9.25
CA LYS A 128 12.23 16.59 -9.13
C LYS A 128 11.17 16.85 -8.05
N TYR A 129 11.59 17.41 -6.91
CA TYR A 129 10.71 17.66 -5.77
C TYR A 129 10.21 19.12 -5.69
N ASN A 130 10.46 19.93 -6.72
CA ASN A 130 10.11 21.35 -6.75
C ASN A 130 10.60 22.12 -5.50
N LEU A 131 11.85 21.86 -5.11
CA LEU A 131 12.53 22.52 -4.00
C LEU A 131 13.31 23.75 -4.50
N PRO A 132 13.68 24.70 -3.60
CA PRO A 132 14.49 25.84 -3.97
C PRO A 132 15.79 25.42 -4.66
N SER A 133 16.20 26.18 -5.68
CA SER A 133 17.41 25.85 -6.44
C SER A 133 18.66 25.89 -5.56
N SER A 134 19.71 25.18 -5.98
CA SER A 134 20.98 25.14 -5.24
C SER A 134 21.60 26.52 -5.05
N SER A 135 21.38 27.46 -5.99
CA SER A 135 21.88 28.84 -5.91
C SER A 135 21.24 29.62 -4.76
N VAL A 136 19.91 29.54 -4.64
CA VAL A 136 19.13 30.14 -3.55
C VAL A 136 19.57 29.54 -2.21
N LEU A 137 19.68 28.22 -2.15
CA LEU A 137 20.05 27.50 -0.93
C LEU A 137 21.48 27.78 -0.45
N LEU A 138 22.42 28.07 -1.35
CA LEU A 138 23.79 28.44 -0.98
C LEU A 138 23.89 29.87 -0.43
N GLN A 139 23.03 30.79 -0.91
CA GLN A 139 22.99 32.17 -0.45
C GLN A 139 22.27 32.29 0.90
N GLU A 140 21.14 31.57 1.05
CA GLU A 140 20.32 31.60 2.25
C GLU A 140 19.98 30.16 2.72
N PRO A 141 20.91 29.49 3.43
CA PRO A 141 20.70 28.12 3.89
C PRO A 141 19.57 28.05 4.93
N PRO A 142 18.53 27.22 4.70
CA PRO A 142 17.45 27.08 5.67
C PRO A 142 17.92 26.37 6.94
N GLY A 143 17.34 26.75 8.08
CA GLY A 143 17.58 26.10 9.37
C GLY A 143 17.32 24.58 9.33
N LYS A 144 18.07 23.80 10.12
CA LYS A 144 18.07 22.32 10.09
C LYS A 144 16.68 21.70 10.15
N PHE A 145 15.85 22.17 11.08
CA PHE A 145 14.49 21.66 11.27
C PHE A 145 13.57 22.04 10.09
N SER A 146 13.60 23.31 9.69
CA SER A 146 12.82 23.81 8.55
C SER A 146 13.14 23.05 7.26
N TRP A 147 14.43 22.86 6.97
CA TRP A 147 14.88 22.10 5.81
C TRP A 147 14.40 20.64 5.84
N LYS A 148 14.57 19.95 6.98
CA LYS A 148 14.15 18.56 7.12
C LYS A 148 12.64 18.41 6.89
N ASN A 149 11.83 19.33 7.42
CA ASN A 149 10.39 19.31 7.23
C ASN A 149 10.01 19.61 5.78
N LEU A 150 10.65 20.61 5.15
CA LEU A 150 10.42 20.96 3.75
C LEU A 150 10.72 19.77 2.83
N VAL A 151 11.90 19.15 2.96
CA VAL A 151 12.29 17.96 2.20
C VAL A 151 11.32 16.81 2.45
N SER A 152 11.00 16.52 3.71
CA SER A 152 10.09 15.41 4.04
C SER A 152 8.70 15.62 3.44
N LYS A 153 8.17 16.85 3.48
CA LYS A 153 6.88 17.20 2.90
C LYS A 153 6.91 17.08 1.37
N ALA A 154 7.89 17.70 0.71
CA ALA A 154 8.01 17.70 -0.74
C ALA A 154 8.15 16.28 -1.31
N VAL A 155 9.03 15.46 -0.73
CA VAL A 155 9.22 14.07 -1.14
C VAL A 155 7.95 13.25 -0.91
N LYS A 156 7.32 13.38 0.26
CA LYS A 156 6.07 12.67 0.57
C LYS A 156 4.96 13.04 -0.42
N THR A 157 4.74 14.33 -0.68
CA THR A 157 3.73 14.80 -1.63
C THR A 157 3.96 14.26 -3.03
N TYR A 158 5.19 14.36 -3.56
CA TYR A 158 5.52 13.83 -4.89
C TYR A 158 5.19 12.34 -5.01
N TRP A 159 5.65 11.54 -4.06
CA TRP A 159 5.43 10.09 -4.11
C TRP A 159 3.98 9.70 -3.83
N THR A 160 3.25 10.45 -3.00
CA THR A 160 1.83 10.18 -2.76
C THR A 160 1.08 10.37 -4.06
N ASN A 161 1.27 11.50 -4.73
CA ASN A 161 0.62 11.81 -6.00
C ASN A 161 0.96 10.78 -7.08
N LYS A 162 2.26 10.45 -7.22
CA LYS A 162 2.72 9.46 -8.20
C LYS A 162 2.09 8.08 -7.96
N ILE A 163 2.17 7.56 -6.73
CA ILE A 163 1.67 6.22 -6.41
C ILE A 163 0.14 6.15 -6.46
N HIS A 164 -0.56 7.22 -6.05
CA HIS A 164 -2.01 7.32 -6.20
C HIS A 164 -2.42 7.32 -7.67
N SER A 165 -1.76 8.10 -8.53
CA SER A 165 -2.01 8.11 -9.97
C SER A 165 -1.83 6.71 -10.57
N GLU A 166 -0.70 6.06 -10.29
CA GLU A 166 -0.43 4.69 -10.74
C GLU A 166 -1.48 3.68 -10.21
N ALA A 167 -2.03 3.90 -9.02
CA ALA A 167 -3.04 3.01 -8.45
C ALA A 167 -4.42 3.18 -9.11
N ARG A 168 -4.84 4.42 -9.38
CA ARG A 168 -6.12 4.75 -10.03
C ARG A 168 -6.23 4.19 -11.45
N GLU A 169 -5.11 4.05 -12.16
CA GLU A 169 -5.07 3.45 -13.50
C GLU A 169 -5.34 1.92 -13.50
N LYS A 170 -5.38 1.27 -12.33
CA LYS A 170 -5.52 -0.19 -12.22
C LYS A 170 -6.92 -0.58 -11.76
N SER A 171 -7.70 -1.19 -12.66
CA SER A 171 -9.05 -1.72 -12.36
C SER A 171 -9.06 -2.75 -11.22
N SER A 172 -7.97 -3.50 -11.03
CA SER A 172 -7.82 -4.43 -9.90
C SER A 172 -7.93 -3.76 -8.54
N LEU A 173 -7.68 -2.44 -8.46
CA LEU A 173 -7.65 -1.66 -7.23
C LEU A 173 -8.86 -0.72 -7.08
N GLN A 174 -9.89 -0.86 -7.92
CA GLN A 174 -11.03 0.06 -7.98
C GLN A 174 -11.83 0.21 -6.67
N TYR A 175 -11.77 -0.78 -5.79
CA TYR A 175 -12.50 -0.78 -4.52
C TYR A 175 -11.69 -0.21 -3.35
N ILE A 176 -10.48 0.28 -3.57
CA ILE A 176 -9.64 0.83 -2.52
C ILE A 176 -9.83 2.34 -2.44
N ASN A 177 -10.08 2.86 -1.24
CA ASN A 177 -10.10 4.30 -1.03
C ASN A 177 -8.69 4.87 -0.88
N PHE A 178 -8.12 5.33 -1.99
CA PHE A 178 -6.78 5.92 -1.98
C PHE A 178 -6.68 7.21 -1.16
N GLU A 179 -7.77 7.98 -1.01
CA GLU A 179 -7.74 9.27 -0.31
C GLU A 179 -7.41 9.13 1.19
N GLN A 180 -7.76 7.98 1.79
CA GLN A 180 -7.46 7.67 3.19
C GLN A 180 -6.08 7.01 3.37
N LEU A 181 -5.44 6.59 2.27
CA LEU A 181 -4.15 5.92 2.30
C LEU A 181 -3.01 6.93 2.32
N THR A 182 -2.34 7.01 3.47
CA THR A 182 -1.19 7.89 3.67
C THR A 182 0.07 7.07 3.95
N PHE A 183 1.22 7.54 3.46
CA PHE A 183 2.49 7.04 3.98
C PHE A 183 2.59 7.34 5.47
N ASP A 184 3.31 6.48 6.17
CA ASP A 184 3.48 6.38 7.62
C ASP A 184 2.46 5.50 8.33
N ASN A 185 1.28 5.29 7.73
CA ASN A 185 0.16 4.58 8.32
C ASN A 185 -0.23 3.35 7.47
N PRO A 186 -0.10 2.12 7.99
CA PRO A 186 -0.66 0.95 7.32
C PRO A 186 -2.18 1.07 7.19
N HIS A 187 -2.73 0.40 6.18
CA HIS A 187 -4.17 0.34 5.96
C HIS A 187 -4.91 -0.33 7.13
N LEU A 188 -6.19 0.01 7.28
CA LEU A 188 -7.05 -0.46 8.35
C LEU A 188 -7.14 -1.99 8.42
N VAL A 189 -7.09 -2.67 7.27
CA VAL A 189 -7.08 -4.15 7.19
C VAL A 189 -5.96 -4.78 8.03
N TRP A 190 -4.81 -4.10 8.14
CA TRP A 190 -3.65 -4.55 8.92
C TRP A 190 -3.66 -4.01 10.35
N LYS A 191 -4.10 -2.76 10.54
CA LYS A 191 -4.18 -2.12 11.86
C LYS A 191 -5.17 -2.83 12.79
N SER A 192 -6.33 -3.19 12.25
CA SER A 192 -7.41 -3.85 13.01
C SER A 192 -7.21 -5.37 13.16
N ALA A 193 -6.18 -5.94 12.55
CA ALA A 193 -5.87 -7.36 12.69
C ALA A 193 -5.16 -7.57 14.03
N LYS A 194 -5.67 -8.50 14.85
CA LYS A 194 -5.01 -8.88 16.10
C LYS A 194 -3.67 -9.58 15.81
N PHE A 195 -2.85 -9.75 16.83
CA PHE A 195 -1.54 -10.41 16.72
C PHE A 195 -1.62 -11.94 16.53
N GLU A 196 -2.83 -12.50 16.60
CA GLU A 196 -3.08 -13.93 16.40
C GLU A 196 -2.95 -14.32 14.93
N HIS A 197 -2.30 -15.46 14.68
CA HIS A 197 -2.09 -16.04 13.35
C HIS A 197 -3.37 -16.06 12.50
N PHE A 198 -4.48 -16.51 13.08
CA PHE A 198 -5.75 -16.60 12.41
C PHE A 198 -6.35 -15.23 12.02
N SER A 199 -6.13 -14.20 12.84
CA SER A 199 -6.55 -12.83 12.53
C SER A 199 -5.77 -12.28 11.33
N ILE A 200 -4.47 -12.57 11.26
CA ILE A 200 -3.62 -12.16 10.14
C ILE A 200 -4.00 -12.90 8.85
N GLN A 201 -4.30 -14.21 8.93
CA GLN A 201 -4.81 -14.97 7.78
C GLN A 201 -6.12 -14.39 7.24
N ARG A 202 -7.08 -14.08 8.13
CA ARG A 202 -8.34 -13.43 7.77
C ARG A 202 -8.10 -12.11 7.03
N ALA A 203 -7.21 -11.27 7.56
CA ALA A 203 -6.84 -10.00 6.93
C ALA A 203 -6.17 -10.22 5.55
N GLY A 204 -5.29 -11.22 5.44
CA GLY A 204 -4.65 -11.59 4.18
C GLY A 204 -5.63 -12.03 3.09
N ILE A 205 -6.65 -12.82 3.44
CA ILE A 205 -7.71 -13.22 2.50
C ILE A 205 -8.51 -12.01 2.02
N LYS A 206 -8.99 -11.17 2.95
CA LYS A 206 -9.71 -9.94 2.58
C LYS A 206 -8.85 -9.04 1.70
N CYS A 207 -7.58 -8.84 2.07
CA CYS A 207 -6.65 -8.03 1.30
C CYS A 207 -6.46 -8.56 -0.12
N ARG A 208 -6.39 -9.89 -0.31
CA ARG A 208 -6.31 -10.48 -1.66
C ARG A 208 -7.56 -10.24 -2.50
N LEU A 209 -8.75 -10.26 -1.89
CA LEU A 209 -10.02 -9.95 -2.57
C LEU A 209 -10.09 -8.46 -2.95
N MET A 210 -9.70 -7.59 -2.03
CA MET A 210 -9.63 -6.14 -2.23
C MET A 210 -8.70 -5.78 -3.40
N LEU A 211 -7.58 -6.49 -3.53
CA LEU A 211 -6.56 -6.28 -4.57
C LEU A 211 -6.77 -7.06 -5.88
N ASP A 212 -7.88 -7.80 -6.01
CA ASP A 212 -8.14 -8.68 -7.16
C ASP A 212 -7.02 -9.71 -7.42
N THR A 213 -6.46 -10.26 -6.34
CA THR A 213 -5.41 -11.28 -6.41
C THR A 213 -5.85 -12.63 -5.86
N TYR A 214 -7.04 -12.70 -5.27
CA TYR A 214 -7.68 -13.94 -4.81
C TYR A 214 -8.11 -14.80 -6.01
N LEU A 215 -7.78 -16.10 -6.00
CA LEU A 215 -7.96 -16.98 -7.15
C LEU A 215 -9.40 -17.51 -7.28
N LEU A 216 -10.22 -16.78 -8.04
CA LEU A 216 -11.55 -17.20 -8.50
C LEU A 216 -11.48 -17.80 -9.92
N GLN A 217 -12.55 -18.43 -10.41
CA GLN A 217 -12.55 -19.03 -11.76
C GLN A 217 -12.28 -18.01 -12.87
N ILE A 218 -12.77 -16.77 -12.77
CA ILE A 218 -12.44 -15.72 -13.77
C ILE A 218 -10.93 -15.47 -13.88
N HIS A 219 -10.20 -15.62 -12.76
CA HIS A 219 -8.74 -15.49 -12.77
C HIS A 219 -8.07 -16.71 -13.38
N LYS A 220 -8.60 -17.91 -13.15
CA LYS A 220 -8.09 -19.13 -13.78
C LYS A 220 -8.26 -19.04 -15.29
N GLN A 221 -9.44 -18.64 -15.78
CA GLN A 221 -9.65 -18.40 -17.20
C GLN A 221 -8.66 -17.37 -17.77
N LYS A 222 -8.47 -16.23 -17.09
CA LYS A 222 -7.59 -15.15 -17.58
C LYS A 222 -6.11 -15.52 -17.63
N PHE A 223 -5.62 -16.36 -16.71
CA PHE A 223 -4.19 -16.60 -16.53
C PHE A 223 -3.73 -18.02 -16.89
N ASN A 224 -4.65 -18.96 -17.15
CA ASN A 224 -4.27 -20.30 -17.56
C ASN A 224 -3.95 -20.33 -19.06
N LYS A 225 -3.03 -21.22 -19.45
CA LYS A 225 -2.66 -21.43 -20.87
C LYS A 225 -3.75 -22.17 -21.64
N TYR A 226 -4.55 -22.96 -20.94
CA TYR A 226 -5.64 -23.75 -21.49
C TYR A 226 -6.97 -23.04 -21.25
N GLU A 227 -7.97 -23.35 -22.08
CA GLU A 227 -9.32 -22.88 -21.89
C GLU A 227 -9.87 -23.42 -20.56
N VAL A 228 -10.25 -22.49 -19.66
CA VAL A 228 -10.88 -22.81 -18.38
C VAL A 228 -12.20 -22.07 -18.35
N ASP A 229 -13.27 -22.78 -17.98
CA ASP A 229 -14.57 -22.17 -17.77
C ASP A 229 -14.52 -21.22 -16.55
N SER A 230 -15.04 -20.01 -16.74
CA SER A 230 -15.16 -19.01 -15.68
C SER A 230 -16.32 -19.29 -14.71
N THR A 231 -17.19 -20.24 -15.03
CA THR A 231 -18.40 -20.56 -14.27
C THR A 231 -18.08 -21.01 -12.85
N CYS A 232 -18.86 -20.55 -11.87
CA CYS A 232 -18.69 -20.92 -10.48
C CYS A 232 -18.86 -22.43 -10.27
N LEU A 233 -17.83 -23.07 -9.70
CA LEU A 233 -17.83 -24.51 -9.41
C LEU A 233 -18.81 -24.92 -8.31
N LEU A 234 -19.37 -23.97 -7.55
CA LEU A 234 -20.25 -24.27 -6.43
C LEU A 234 -21.73 -24.22 -6.80
N CYS A 235 -22.13 -23.23 -7.61
CA CYS A 235 -23.53 -23.02 -7.95
C CYS A 235 -23.84 -23.12 -9.44
N HIS A 236 -22.82 -23.12 -10.31
CA HIS A 236 -22.94 -23.17 -11.76
C HIS A 236 -23.78 -22.05 -12.42
N ASN A 237 -24.13 -20.99 -11.68
CA ASN A 237 -25.02 -19.92 -12.13
C ASN A 237 -24.27 -18.67 -12.66
N GLY A 238 -23.23 -18.88 -13.47
CA GLY A 238 -22.46 -17.81 -14.12
C GLY A 238 -21.02 -17.67 -13.61
N ALA A 239 -20.32 -16.65 -14.12
CA ALA A 239 -18.90 -16.45 -13.86
C ALA A 239 -18.58 -16.18 -12.37
N GLU A 240 -17.57 -16.85 -11.83
CA GLU A 240 -17.08 -16.61 -10.47
C GLU A 240 -16.11 -15.44 -10.45
N ASP A 241 -16.67 -14.23 -10.30
CA ASP A 241 -15.94 -13.01 -9.99
C ASP A 241 -16.13 -12.60 -8.52
N ARG A 242 -15.57 -11.44 -8.13
CA ARG A 242 -15.66 -10.94 -6.74
C ARG A 242 -17.10 -10.68 -6.29
N LYS A 243 -17.92 -10.14 -7.19
CA LYS A 243 -19.33 -9.80 -6.92
C LYS A 243 -20.15 -11.06 -6.72
N HIS A 244 -19.97 -12.04 -7.60
CA HIS A 244 -20.57 -13.36 -7.47
C HIS A 244 -20.14 -14.01 -6.14
N PHE A 245 -18.84 -14.10 -5.89
CA PHE A 245 -18.31 -14.76 -4.70
C PHE A 245 -18.77 -14.12 -3.39
N LEU A 246 -18.73 -12.79 -3.29
CA LEU A 246 -19.03 -12.08 -2.05
C LEU A 246 -20.52 -11.81 -1.82
N ILE A 247 -21.34 -11.68 -2.88
CA ILE A 247 -22.70 -11.12 -2.76
C ILE A 247 -23.77 -11.99 -3.43
N GLN A 248 -23.47 -12.75 -4.49
CA GLN A 248 -24.54 -13.40 -5.28
C GLN A 248 -24.56 -14.93 -5.24
N CYS A 249 -23.44 -15.60 -4.92
CA CYS A 249 -23.35 -17.06 -4.97
C CYS A 249 -24.34 -17.71 -4.00
N VAL A 250 -25.34 -18.42 -4.55
CA VAL A 250 -26.42 -19.07 -3.77
C VAL A 250 -25.88 -20.20 -2.89
N ALA A 251 -24.84 -20.89 -3.34
CA ALA A 251 -24.22 -21.98 -2.58
C ALA A 251 -23.57 -21.50 -1.27
N LEU A 252 -23.19 -20.22 -1.19
CA LEU A 252 -22.53 -19.61 -0.04
C LEU A 252 -23.47 -18.74 0.81
N ASP A 253 -24.77 -18.70 0.49
CA ASP A 253 -25.71 -17.75 1.10
C ASP A 253 -25.88 -17.97 2.61
N SER A 254 -25.97 -19.23 3.05
CA SER A 254 -26.11 -19.58 4.47
C SER A 254 -24.95 -19.08 5.33
N ILE A 255 -23.73 -19.00 4.77
CA ILE A 255 -22.55 -18.47 5.43
C ILE A 255 -22.51 -16.94 5.37
N ARG A 256 -22.94 -16.36 4.24
CA ARG A 256 -22.91 -14.91 3.99
C ARG A 256 -23.94 -14.14 4.80
N SER A 257 -25.19 -14.60 4.81
CA SER A 257 -26.36 -13.87 5.31
C SER A 257 -26.22 -13.38 6.76
N PRO A 258 -25.68 -14.15 7.72
CA PRO A 258 -25.46 -13.66 9.08
C PRO A 258 -24.53 -12.44 9.16
N PHE A 259 -23.45 -12.41 8.35
CA PHE A 259 -22.52 -11.27 8.35
C PHE A 259 -23.12 -10.05 7.67
N LEU A 260 -23.86 -10.23 6.58
CA LEU A 260 -24.54 -9.12 5.91
C LEU A 260 -25.59 -8.47 6.82
N LYS A 261 -26.32 -9.28 7.59
CA LYS A 261 -27.25 -8.77 8.61
C LYS A 261 -26.53 -7.90 9.64
N ILE A 262 -25.41 -8.35 10.18
CA ILE A 262 -24.62 -7.57 11.15
C ILE A 262 -24.10 -6.27 10.52
N LEU A 263 -23.60 -6.32 9.28
CA LEU A 263 -23.15 -5.11 8.57
C LEU A 263 -24.32 -4.14 8.34
N HIS A 264 -25.50 -4.64 7.98
CA HIS A 264 -26.70 -3.82 7.76
C HIS A 264 -27.16 -3.14 9.05
N GLU A 265 -27.22 -3.88 10.16
CA GLU A 265 -27.56 -3.33 11.48
C GLU A 265 -26.58 -2.23 11.90
N LYS A 266 -25.26 -2.47 11.73
CA LYS A 266 -24.22 -1.46 12.03
C LYS A 266 -24.32 -0.24 11.11
N THR A 267 -24.63 -0.45 9.83
CA THR A 267 -24.81 0.64 8.86
C THR A 267 -26.00 1.50 9.28
N THR A 268 -27.13 0.87 9.60
CA THR A 268 -28.35 1.54 10.07
C THR A 268 -28.10 2.35 11.34
N GLU A 269 -27.36 1.81 12.31
CA GLU A 269 -26.99 2.50 13.55
C GLU A 269 -26.19 3.78 13.29
N VAL A 270 -25.25 3.73 12.34
CA VAL A 270 -24.36 4.85 12.02
C VAL A 270 -25.06 5.92 11.18
N VAL A 271 -25.78 5.50 10.14
CA VAL A 271 -26.43 6.41 9.19
C VAL A 271 -27.63 7.10 9.82
N ARG A 272 -28.32 6.43 10.78
CA ARG A 272 -29.59 6.86 11.38
C ARG A 272 -30.72 7.10 10.37
N ASP A 273 -30.55 6.60 9.16
CA ASP A 273 -31.55 6.55 8.09
C ASP A 273 -31.56 5.13 7.51
N VAL A 274 -32.65 4.41 7.79
CA VAL A 274 -32.84 3.03 7.34
C VAL A 274 -32.89 2.97 5.81
N LYS A 275 -33.50 3.95 5.14
CA LYS A 275 -33.63 3.93 3.67
C LYS A 275 -32.28 4.07 2.98
N LEU A 276 -31.40 4.92 3.53
CA LEU A 276 -30.05 5.07 3.00
C LEU A 276 -29.20 3.82 3.27
N ALA A 277 -29.36 3.17 4.42
CA ALA A 277 -28.73 1.88 4.69
C ALA A 277 -29.22 0.79 3.72
N ASP A 278 -30.53 0.69 3.51
CA ASP A 278 -31.14 -0.26 2.55
C ASP A 278 -30.61 -0.02 1.13
N ALA A 279 -30.53 1.25 0.69
CA ALA A 279 -30.01 1.60 -0.63
C ALA A 279 -28.57 1.12 -0.87
N ILE A 280 -27.70 1.15 0.16
CA ILE A 280 -26.33 0.60 0.06
C ILE A 280 -26.36 -0.91 -0.17
N PHE A 281 -27.28 -1.63 0.47
CA PHE A 281 -27.37 -3.09 0.37
C PHE A 281 -28.12 -3.57 -0.88
N GLU A 282 -29.00 -2.73 -1.42
CA GLU A 282 -29.68 -2.97 -2.70
C GLU A 282 -28.75 -2.74 -3.90
N GLN A 283 -27.72 -1.90 -3.77
CA GLN A 283 -26.73 -1.61 -4.80
C GLN A 283 -25.49 -2.50 -4.66
N PRO A 284 -25.29 -3.50 -5.53
CA PRO A 284 -24.24 -4.49 -5.31
C PRO A 284 -22.81 -3.92 -5.32
N ASP A 285 -22.56 -2.85 -6.07
CA ASP A 285 -21.22 -2.27 -6.19
C ASP A 285 -20.87 -1.42 -4.96
N GLU A 286 -21.88 -0.79 -4.33
CA GLU A 286 -21.74 -0.13 -3.03
C GLU A 286 -21.52 -1.15 -1.92
N LEU A 287 -22.34 -2.20 -1.85
CA LEU A 287 -22.15 -3.26 -0.87
C LEU A 287 -20.77 -3.93 -1.02
N LEU A 288 -20.30 -4.15 -2.26
CA LEU A 288 -18.99 -4.72 -2.53
C LEU A 288 -17.86 -3.82 -2.05
N SER A 289 -17.95 -2.52 -2.32
CA SER A 289 -16.99 -1.53 -1.85
C SER A 289 -16.97 -1.46 -0.32
N LEU A 290 -18.13 -1.50 0.35
CA LEU A 290 -18.25 -1.54 1.80
C LEU A 290 -17.58 -2.78 2.41
N ILE A 291 -17.81 -3.96 1.81
CA ILE A 291 -17.20 -5.22 2.25
C ILE A 291 -15.68 -5.19 2.06
N LEU A 292 -15.19 -4.68 0.92
CA LEU A 292 -13.77 -4.73 0.57
C LEU A 292 -12.95 -3.65 1.27
N ASP A 293 -13.46 -2.43 1.36
CA ASP A 293 -12.79 -1.30 2.01
C ASP A 293 -13.80 -0.28 2.58
N CYS A 294 -14.13 -0.43 3.86
CA CYS A 294 -15.06 0.47 4.54
C CYS A 294 -14.48 1.87 4.78
N THR A 295 -13.18 2.11 4.53
CA THR A 295 -12.59 3.45 4.68
C THR A 295 -13.04 4.40 3.57
N GLY A 296 -13.60 3.86 2.47
CA GLY A 296 -14.29 4.58 1.39
C GLY A 296 -15.51 5.36 1.81
N TYR A 297 -16.21 4.88 2.83
CA TYR A 297 -17.55 5.31 3.14
C TYR A 297 -17.52 6.49 4.10
N GLN A 298 -17.75 7.69 3.56
CA GLN A 298 -17.82 8.93 4.35
C GLN A 298 -18.88 8.85 5.46
N VAL A 299 -19.92 8.04 5.26
CA VAL A 299 -20.99 7.84 6.24
C VAL A 299 -20.50 7.05 7.46
N ILE A 300 -19.42 6.27 7.33
CA ILE A 300 -18.84 5.51 8.44
C ILE A 300 -17.79 6.38 9.15
N PRO A 301 -18.06 6.83 10.38
CA PRO A 301 -17.11 7.66 11.11
C PRO A 301 -15.84 6.87 11.42
N PRO A 302 -14.65 7.50 11.43
CA PRO A 302 -13.38 6.83 11.71
C PRO A 302 -13.39 5.98 12.99
N SER A 303 -14.12 6.42 14.03
CA SER A 303 -14.26 5.69 15.30
C SER A 303 -14.96 4.33 15.20
N ARG A 304 -15.71 4.08 14.13
CA ARG A 304 -16.46 2.83 13.90
C ARG A 304 -15.86 1.95 12.82
N GLN A 305 -14.92 2.44 12.02
CA GLN A 305 -14.38 1.71 10.87
C GLN A 305 -13.77 0.35 11.27
N GLU A 306 -13.12 0.24 12.44
CA GLU A 306 -12.56 -1.02 12.92
C GLU A 306 -13.62 -2.11 13.12
N GLU A 307 -14.83 -1.75 13.52
CA GLU A 307 -15.93 -2.71 13.71
C GLU A 307 -16.43 -3.26 12.38
N PHE A 308 -16.61 -2.38 11.38
CA PHE A 308 -16.99 -2.76 10.02
C PHE A 308 -15.90 -3.62 9.36
N GLU A 309 -14.64 -3.23 9.53
CA GLU A 309 -13.50 -3.98 9.05
C GLU A 309 -13.45 -5.38 9.67
N ALA A 310 -13.72 -5.51 10.98
CA ALA A 310 -13.72 -6.80 11.65
C ALA A 310 -14.81 -7.75 11.11
N VAL A 311 -16.03 -7.26 10.90
CA VAL A 311 -17.16 -8.07 10.39
C VAL A 311 -16.92 -8.47 8.93
N SER A 312 -16.57 -7.52 8.07
CA SER A 312 -16.32 -7.77 6.64
C SER A 312 -15.12 -8.69 6.40
N ARG A 313 -14.06 -8.57 7.21
CA ARG A 313 -12.93 -9.51 7.22
C ARG A 313 -13.37 -10.91 7.66
N GLY A 314 -14.25 -11.00 8.66
CA GLY A 314 -14.87 -12.26 9.08
C GLY A 314 -15.63 -12.94 7.95
N LEU A 315 -16.49 -12.17 7.26
CA LEU A 315 -17.23 -12.62 6.07
C LEU A 315 -16.30 -13.17 4.99
N CYS A 316 -15.32 -12.38 4.55
CA CYS A 316 -14.39 -12.77 3.48
C CYS A 316 -13.68 -14.09 3.79
N PHE A 317 -13.28 -14.28 5.04
CA PHE A 317 -12.59 -15.50 5.46
C PHE A 317 -13.54 -16.70 5.60
N ALA A 318 -14.75 -16.52 6.15
CA ALA A 318 -15.73 -17.59 6.26
C ALA A 318 -16.11 -18.14 4.87
N LEU A 319 -16.33 -17.24 3.90
CA LEU A 319 -16.58 -17.62 2.51
C LEU A 319 -15.38 -18.34 1.88
N HIS A 320 -14.15 -17.92 2.20
CA HIS A 320 -12.94 -18.60 1.72
C HIS A 320 -12.84 -20.04 2.22
N ILE A 321 -13.11 -20.28 3.51
CA ILE A 321 -13.08 -21.63 4.09
C ILE A 321 -14.16 -22.50 3.44
N GLU A 322 -15.42 -22.03 3.44
CA GLU A 322 -16.55 -22.79 2.87
C GLU A 322 -16.31 -23.16 1.41
N ARG A 323 -15.87 -22.19 0.59
CA ARG A 323 -15.55 -22.44 -0.82
C ARG A 323 -14.41 -23.45 -0.96
N SER A 324 -13.37 -23.34 -0.15
CA SER A 324 -12.21 -24.23 -0.23
C SER A 324 -12.58 -25.66 0.12
N ASP A 325 -13.42 -25.86 1.13
CA ASP A 325 -13.82 -27.19 1.56
C ASP A 325 -14.79 -27.85 0.58
N ARG A 326 -15.77 -27.11 0.04
CA ARG A 326 -16.65 -27.64 -1.00
C ARG A 326 -15.91 -27.98 -2.30
N ILE A 327 -14.95 -27.16 -2.72
CA ILE A 327 -14.15 -27.48 -3.91
C ILE A 327 -13.33 -28.76 -3.71
N LYS A 328 -12.77 -28.99 -2.52
CA LYS A 328 -12.05 -30.24 -2.22
C LYS A 328 -12.96 -31.46 -2.31
N THR A 329 -14.22 -31.36 -1.88
CA THR A 329 -15.17 -32.47 -1.95
C THR A 329 -15.64 -32.80 -3.37
N LEU A 330 -15.42 -31.90 -4.34
CA LEU A 330 -15.75 -32.09 -5.74
C LEU A 330 -14.61 -32.71 -6.57
N GLN A 331 -13.40 -32.85 -6.00
CA GLN A 331 -12.19 -33.38 -6.67
C GLN A 331 -11.89 -34.81 -6.23
#